data_AF-A0A3D9IRE4-F1
#
_entry.id   AF-A0A3D9IRE4-F1
#
_cell.length_a   1.000
_cell.length_b   1.000
_cell.length_c   1.000
_cell.angle_alpha   90.00
_cell.angle_beta   90.00
_cell.angle_gamma   90.00
#
_symmetry.space_group_name_H-M   'P 1'
#
loop_
_entity.id
_entity.type
_entity.pdbx_description
1 polymer ?
#
loop_
_entity_poly.entity_id
_entity_poly.type
_entity_poly.pdbx_seq_one_letter_code
_entity_poly.pdbx_strand_id
1 'polypeptide(L)' 'MIEKHERLPVARAEDVEFSEESADLEDKTAQERAEAADRRAVQERGE' A
#
# COMPACT_ATOMS: atom_id res chain seq x y z
N MET A 1 -31.79 -4.88 2.06
CA MET A 1 -30.86 -5.68 1.25
C MET A 1 -29.47 -5.27 1.71
N ILE A 2 -28.68 -6.17 2.28
CA ILE A 2 -27.31 -5.84 2.69
C ILE A 2 -26.50 -5.86 1.40
N GLU A 3 -26.19 -4.70 0.83
CA GLU A 3 -25.22 -4.58 -0.25
C GLU A 3 -23.93 -5.24 0.24
N LYS A 4 -23.61 -6.41 -0.33
CA LYS A 4 -22.28 -6.99 -0.20
C LYS A 4 -21.34 -5.91 -0.70
N HIS A 5 -20.64 -5.23 0.21
CA HIS A 5 -19.57 -4.33 -0.16
C HIS A 5 -18.56 -5.21 -0.90
N GLU A 6 -18.58 -5.16 -2.23
CA GLU A 6 -17.56 -5.78 -3.04
C GLU A 6 -16.25 -5.23 -2.51
N ARG A 7 -15.37 -6.12 -2.03
CA ARG A 7 -14.09 -5.72 -1.48
C ARG A 7 -13.31 -5.09 -2.64
N LEU A 8 -13.31 -3.76 -2.67
CA LEU A 8 -12.58 -2.99 -3.67
C LEU A 8 -11.09 -3.39 -3.60
N PRO A 9 -10.39 -3.42 -4.74
CA PRO A 9 -8.97 -3.67 -4.74
C PRO A 9 -8.28 -2.61 -3.88
N VAL A 10 -7.38 -3.07 -3.01
CA VAL A 10 -6.51 -2.19 -2.22
C VAL A 10 -5.30 -1.88 -3.09
N ALA A 11 -5.02 -0.59 -3.30
CA ALA A 11 -3.83 -0.15 -4.02
C ALA A 11 -2.56 -0.52 -3.25
N ARG A 12 -1.51 -0.88 -3.97
CA ARG A 12 -0.18 -1.23 -3.46
C ARG A 12 0.76 -0.03 -3.59
N ALA A 13 1.85 -0.03 -2.83
CA ALA A 13 2.89 0.98 -2.88
C ALA A 13 3.47 1.14 -4.29
N GLU A 14 3.55 0.06 -5.08
CA GLU A 14 4.00 0.11 -6.47
C GLU A 14 3.00 0.76 -7.45
N ASP A 15 1.73 0.89 -7.06
CA ASP A 15 0.70 1.52 -7.91
C ASP A 15 0.80 3.06 -7.88
N VAL A 16 1.69 3.61 -7.06
CA VAL A 16 1.87 5.06 -6.85
C VAL A 16 3.31 5.46 -7.17
N GLU A 17 3.48 6.47 -8.02
CA GLU A 17 4.79 7.04 -8.35
C GLU A 17 5.31 7.90 -7.19
N PHE A 18 6.56 7.68 -6.79
CA PHE A 18 7.22 8.41 -5.71
C PHE A 18 8.30 9.35 -6.26
N SER A 19 8.26 10.62 -5.86
CA SER A 19 9.27 11.61 -6.23
C SER A 19 10.32 11.75 -5.13
N GLU A 20 11.50 11.16 -5.34
CA GLU A 20 12.58 11.20 -4.34
C GLU A 20 13.11 12.61 -4.07
N GLU A 21 13.12 13.49 -5.09
CA GLU A 21 13.60 14.88 -4.96
C GLU A 21 12.64 15.75 -4.12
N SER A 22 11.34 15.46 -4.18
CA SER A 22 10.33 16.22 -3.44
C SER A 22 10.06 15.64 -2.04
N ALA A 23 10.57 14.45 -1.75
CA ALA A 23 10.28 13.71 -0.54
C ALA A 23 11.15 14.14 0.64
N ASP A 24 10.50 14.43 1.76
CA ASP A 24 11.18 14.64 3.04
C ASP A 24 11.43 13.30 3.78
N LEU A 25 11.94 13.39 5.02
CA LEU A 25 12.22 12.20 5.82
C LEU A 25 10.95 11.44 6.22
N GLU A 26 9.85 12.16 6.43
CA GLU A 26 8.57 11.55 6.81
C GLU A 26 7.96 10.81 5.61
N ASP A 27 8.04 11.39 4.42
CA ASP A 27 7.61 10.76 3.16
C ASP A 27 8.34 9.44 2.92
N LYS A 28 9.66 9.43 3.09
CA LYS A 28 10.49 8.22 2.95
C LYS A 28 10.12 7.16 3.98
N THR A 29 9.91 7.57 5.23
CA THR A 29 9.49 6.66 6.30
C THR A 29 8.09 6.08 6.03
N ALA A 30 7.18 6.88 5.46
CA ALA A 30 5.84 6.44 5.09
C ALA A 30 5.89 5.42 3.95
N GLN A 31 6.73 5.65 2.94
CA GLN A 31 6.95 4.70 1.84
C GLN A 31 7.46 3.35 2.34
N GLU A 32 8.50 3.33 3.18
CA GLU A 32 9.04 2.09 3.76
C GLU A 32 7.99 1.29 4.54
N ARG A 33 7.15 2.00 5.30
CA ARG A 33 6.05 1.38 6.06
C ARG A 33 4.96 0.81 5.16
N ALA A 34 4.62 1.51 4.08
CA ALA A 34 3.64 1.06 3.10
C ALA A 34 4.12 -0.23 2.42
N GLU A 35 5.35 -0.27 1.93
CA GLU A 35 5.94 -1.48 1.34
C GLU A 35 5.99 -2.66 2.32
N ALA A 36 6.33 -2.40 3.58
CA ALA A 36 6.34 -3.43 4.62
C ALA A 36 4.93 -3.95 4.94
N ALA A 37 3.89 -3.10 4.85
CA ALA A 37 2.50 -3.52 4.98
C ALA A 37 2.07 -4.38 3.79
N ASP A 38 2.43 -3.99 2.56
CA ASP A 38 2.11 -4.77 1.36
C ASP A 38 2.77 -6.15 1.38
N ARG A 39 4.06 -6.22 1.75
CA ARG A 39 4.76 -7.51 1.91
C ARG A 39 4.08 -8.42 2.93
N ARG A 40 3.54 -7.87 4.01
CA ARG A 40 2.77 -8.63 5.01
C ARG A 40 1.42 -9.07 4.44
N ALA A 41 0.71 -8.17 3.77
CA ALA A 41 -0.59 -8.45 3.18
C ALA A 41 -0.53 -9.55 2.11
N VAL A 42 0.52 -9.57 1.27
CA VAL A 42 0.78 -10.64 0.30
C VAL A 42 1.03 -11.97 1.00
N GLN A 43 1.86 -12.00 2.05
CA GLN A 43 2.13 -13.22 2.82
C GLN A 43 0.88 -13.77 3.53
N GLU A 44 0.04 -12.89 4.08
CA GLU A 44 -1.21 -13.29 4.75
C GLU A 44 -2.31 -13.73 3.76
N ARG A 45 -2.31 -13.19 2.54
CA ARG A 45 -3.26 -13.60 1.49
C ARG A 45 -2.92 -14.93 0.82
N GLY A 46 -1.72 -15.47 1.03
CA GLY A 46 -1.32 -16.77 0.47
C GLY A 46 -1.44 -16.82 -1.04
N GLU A 47 -0.86 -15.84 -1.74
CA GLU A 47 -0.62 -15.95 -3.18
C GLU A 47 0.53 -16.92 -3.49
#